data_AF-A0A970DN54-F1
#
_entry.id   AF-A0A970DN54-F1
#
_cell.length_a   1.000
_cell.length_b   1.000
_cell.length_c   1.000
_cell.angle_alpha   90.00
_cell.angle_beta   90.00
_cell.angle_gamma   90.00
#
_symmetry.space_group_name_H-M   'P 1'
#
loop_
_entity.id
_entity.type
_entity.pdbx_description
1 polymer ?
#
loop_
_entity_poly.entity_id
_entity_poly.type
_entity_poly.pdbx_seq_one_letter_code
_entity_poly.pdbx_strand_id
1 'polypeptide(L)' 'MDKEKTKQTKKLVRTKVRADKSIEVEFQKHPKDTIIGKILLYLIIIGTVILPVALLIYVIIEAFS' A
#
# COMPACT_ATOMS: atom_id res chain seq x y z
N MET A 1 23.54 -34.31 -2.34
CA MET A 1 22.11 -34.19 -2.66
C MET A 1 21.68 -32.79 -2.28
N ASP A 2 21.60 -31.93 -3.29
CA ASP A 2 21.26 -30.52 -3.18
C ASP A 2 19.86 -30.35 -2.57
N LYS A 3 19.77 -29.62 -1.47
CA LYS A 3 18.49 -29.23 -0.87
C LYS A 3 18.01 -27.99 -1.62
N GLU A 4 17.29 -28.19 -2.71
CA GLU A 4 16.61 -27.11 -3.42
C GLU A 4 15.71 -26.34 -2.45
N LYS A 5 16.17 -25.13 -2.08
CA LYS A 5 15.38 -24.15 -1.37
C LYS A 5 14.21 -23.75 -2.29
N THR A 6 13.06 -24.39 -2.09
CA THR A 6 11.80 -23.93 -2.68
C THR A 6 11.52 -22.52 -2.17
N LYS A 7 11.88 -21.52 -2.98
CA LYS A 7 11.45 -20.12 -2.82
C LYS A 7 9.92 -20.13 -2.86
N GLN A 8 9.28 -20.18 -1.69
CA GLN A 8 7.87 -19.85 -1.56
C GLN A 8 7.70 -18.41 -2.03
N THR A 9 7.27 -18.26 -3.29
CA THR A 9 6.81 -17.00 -3.85
C THR A 9 5.74 -16.49 -2.90
N LYS A 10 5.99 -15.36 -2.23
CA LYS A 10 5.07 -14.73 -1.28
C LYS A 10 3.77 -14.36 -2.02
N LYS A 11 2.83 -15.30 -2.13
CA LYS A 11 1.52 -15.08 -2.75
C LYS A 11 0.79 -14.00 -1.95
N LEU A 12 0.31 -12.96 -2.62
CA LEU A 12 -0.45 -11.86 -1.99
C LEU A 12 -1.75 -12.33 -1.34
N VAL A 13 -2.28 -13.46 -1.83
CA VAL A 13 -3.52 -14.09 -1.41
C VAL A 13 -3.23 -15.57 -1.16
N ARG A 14 -3.54 -16.07 0.05
CA ARG A 14 -3.53 -17.51 0.34
C ARG A 14 -4.96 -18.01 0.28
N THR A 15 -5.20 -18.93 -0.65
CA THR A 15 -6.48 -19.64 -0.75
C THR A 15 -6.33 -20.93 0.03
N LYS A 16 -7.00 -21.06 1.17
CA LYS A 16 -7.04 -22.29 1.97
C LYS A 16 -8.39 -22.96 1.74
N VAL A 17 -8.36 -24.19 1.26
CA VAL A 17 -9.58 -25.01 1.16
C VAL A 17 -9.76 -25.70 2.51
N ARG A 18 -10.86 -25.41 3.20
CA ARG A 18 -11.21 -26.05 4.46
C ARG A 18 -11.77 -27.46 4.22
N ALA A 19 -11.81 -28.29 5.27
CA ALA A 19 -12.30 -29.67 5.20
C ALA A 19 -13.78 -29.77 4.79
N ASP A 20 -14.55 -28.69 4.97
CA ASP A 20 -15.94 -28.52 4.53
C ASP A 20 -16.06 -28.09 3.05
N LYS A 21 -14.94 -28.09 2.30
CA LYS A 21 -14.83 -27.57 0.92
C LYS A 21 -15.07 -26.06 0.78
N SER A 22 -15.11 -25.29 1.87
CA SER A 22 -15.17 -23.82 1.79
C SER A 22 -13.80 -23.25 1.40
N ILE A 23 -13.81 -22.16 0.63
CA ILE A 23 -12.60 -21.48 0.14
C ILE A 23 -12.38 -20.23 1.01
N GLU A 24 -11.39 -20.28 1.89
CA GLU A 24 -10.94 -19.10 2.63
C GLU A 24 -9.88 -18.37 1.83
N VAL A 25 -10.11 -17.08 1.63
CA VAL A 25 -9.19 -16.19 0.94
C VAL A 25 -8.57 -15.27 1.99
N GLU A 26 -7.38 -15.62 2.44
CA GLU A 26 -6.61 -14.80 3.37
C GLU A 26 -5.70 -13.84 2.60
N PHE A 27 -5.91 -12.54 2.78
CA PHE A 27 -4.99 -11.51 2.30
C PHE A 27 -3.75 -11.50 3.21
N GLN A 28 -2.62 -12.00 2.72
CA GLN A 28 -1.41 -12.21 3.53
C GLN A 28 -0.66 -10.90 3.86
N LYS A 29 -0.98 -9.80 3.20
CA LYS A 29 -0.37 -8.49 3.45
C LYS A 29 -1.45 -7.42 3.45
N HIS A 30 -1.48 -6.61 4.50
CA HIS A 30 -2.25 -5.38 4.44
C HIS A 30 -1.62 -4.44 3.39
N PRO A 31 -2.43 -3.68 2.62
CA PRO A 31 -1.92 -2.73 1.63
C PRO A 31 -0.93 -1.73 2.23
N LYS A 32 -1.12 -1.39 3.51
CA LYS A 32 -0.25 -0.53 4.33
C LYS A 32 1.18 -1.06 4.49
N ASP A 33 1.36 -2.38 4.37
CA ASP A 33 2.66 -3.06 4.51
C ASP A 33 3.32 -3.33 3.16
N THR A 34 2.61 -3.06 2.06
CA THR A 34 3.17 -3.15 0.71
C THR A 34 3.88 -1.86 0.34
N ILE A 35 5.05 -1.96 -0.33
CA ILE A 35 5.83 -0.79 -0.75
C ILE A 35 4.99 0.13 -1.64
N ILE A 36 4.25 -0.46 -2.59
CA ILE A 36 3.36 0.27 -3.49
C ILE A 36 2.26 0.99 -2.71
N GLY A 37 1.60 0.31 -1.76
CA GLY A 37 0.55 0.92 -0.95
C GLY A 37 1.06 2.07 -0.08
N LYS A 38 2.29 1.98 0.47
CA LYS A 38 2.92 3.09 1.19
C LYS A 38 3.19 4.29 0.28
N ILE A 39 3.78 4.07 -0.90
CA ILE A 39 4.06 5.14 -1.86
C ILE A 39 2.77 5.85 -2.27
N LEU A 40 1.73 5.07 -2.59
CA LEU A 40 0.44 5.60 -3.02
C LEU A 40 -0.25 6.38 -1.89
N LEU A 41 -0.14 5.91 -0.65
CA LEU A 41 -0.63 6.62 0.53
C LEU A 41 0.08 7.98 0.71
N TYR A 42 1.41 8.03 0.60
CA TYR A 42 2.14 9.29 0.67
C TYR A 42 1.75 10.26 -0.45
N LEU A 43 1.56 9.76 -1.66
CA LEU A 43 1.18 10.58 -2.81
C LEU A 43 -0.21 11.21 -2.63
N ILE A 44 -1.16 10.46 -2.05
CA ILE A 44 -2.47 10.99 -1.68
C ILE A 44 -2.33 12.09 -0.62
N ILE A 45 -1.60 11.83 0.48
CA ILE A 45 -1.44 12.81 1.57
C ILE A 45 -0.78 14.10 1.06
N ILE A 46 0.25 13.98 0.21
CA ILE A 46 0.91 15.13 -0.39
C ILE A 46 -0.08 15.90 -1.28
N GLY A 47 -0.81 15.21 -2.15
CA GLY A 47 -1.73 15.84 -3.09
C GLY A 47 -2.94 16.51 -2.42
N THR A 48 -3.46 15.95 -1.33
CA THR A 48 -4.69 16.44 -0.70
C THR A 48 -4.46 17.34 0.51
N VAL A 49 -3.30 17.28 1.16
CA VAL A 49 -3.01 18.06 2.38
C VAL A 49 -1.86 19.02 2.16
N ILE A 50 -0.70 18.52 1.72
CA ILE A 50 0.50 19.36 1.64
C ILE A 50 0.40 20.36 0.48
N LEU A 51 -0.06 19.91 -0.70
CA LEU A 51 -0.17 20.76 -1.88
C LEU A 51 -1.16 21.92 -1.67
N PRO A 52 -2.38 21.72 -1.13
CA PRO A 52 -3.30 22.82 -0.89
C PRO A 52 -2.79 23.81 0.17
N VAL A 53 -2.14 23.32 1.23
CA VAL A 53 -1.54 24.19 2.26
C VAL A 53 -0.42 25.05 1.66
N ALA A 54 0.46 24.47 0.86
CA ALA A 54 1.52 25.21 0.18
C ALA A 54 0.97 26.25 -0.80
N LEU A 55 -0.07 25.90 -1.57
CA LEU A 55 -0.76 26.83 -2.47
C LEU A 55 -1.42 27.98 -1.71
N LEU A 56 -2.08 27.70 -0.59
CA LEU A 56 -2.69 28.74 0.24
C LEU A 56 -1.64 29.71 0.77
N ILE A 57 -0.50 29.21 1.26
CA ILE A 57 0.60 30.05 1.72
C ILE A 57 1.14 30.91 0.57
N TYR A 58 1.34 30.30 -0.61
CA TYR A 58 1.79 31.02 -1.81
C TYR A 58 0.85 32.16 -2.18
N VAL A 59 -0.46 31.89 -2.26
CA VAL A 59 -1.49 32.90 -2.58
C VAL A 59 -1.52 34.02 -1.54
N ILE A 60 -1.38 33.70 -0.26
CA ILE A 60 -1.32 34.72 0.80
C ILE A 60 -0.10 35.62 0.59
N ILE A 61 1.09 35.05 0.36
CA ILE A 61 2.31 35.84 0.14
C ILE A 61 2.16 36.74 -1.09
N GLU A 62 1.62 36.23 -2.18
CA GLU A 62 1.37 36.98 -3.41
C GLU A 62 0.34 38.09 -3.23
N ALA A 63 -0.71 37.86 -2.43
CA ALA A 63 -1.75 38.85 -2.17
C ALA A 63 -1.28 40.02 -1.28
N PHE A 64 -0.22 39.83 -0.48
CA PHE A 64 0.30 40.83 0.46
C PHE A 64 1.70 41.36 0.11
N SER A 65 2.33 40.89 -0.97
CA SER A 65 3.56 41.47 -1.56
C SER A 65 3.21 42.47 -2.66
#